data_AF-A0AAW1G7K2-F1
#
_entry.id   AF-A0AAW1G7K2-F1
#
_cell.length_a   1.000
_cell.length_b   1.000
_cell.length_c   1.000
_cell.angle_alpha   90.00
_cell.angle_beta   90.00
_cell.angle_gamma   90.00
#
_symmetry.space_group_name_H-M   'P 1'
#
loop_
_entity.id
_entity.type
_entity.pdbx_description
1 polymer ?
#
loop_
_entity_poly.entity_id
_entity_poly.type
_entity_poly.pdbx_seq_one_letter_code
_entity_poly.pdbx_strand_id
1 'polypeptide(L)'
;MNLLTMNLLNMNHLTMNLLNMNLLTMNLLTMNLLNMNLLNMNLLTMNLLNMNLLTMNLLNMNLLTMNLLNMNLLTMNLLTMNLLNMNLLTMNLLNMKASHHEPPQHEPTQHEPPHHEPPQHEPPHHEPPQHEGFST
;
A
#
# COMPACT_ATOMS: atom_id res chain seq x y z
N MET A 1 -65.42 43.39 72.66
CA MET A 1 -64.12 43.47 71.94
C MET A 1 -63.96 44.89 71.44
N ASN A 2 -62.82 45.54 71.67
CA ASN A 2 -62.66 46.96 71.33
C ASN A 2 -61.96 47.15 69.96
N LEU A 3 -62.05 48.34 69.38
CA LEU A 3 -61.49 48.66 68.06
C LEU A 3 -59.98 48.36 67.97
N LEU A 4 -59.23 48.63 69.05
CA LEU A 4 -57.80 48.37 69.13
C LEU A 4 -57.48 46.87 68.95
N THR A 5 -58.21 45.99 69.64
CA THR A 5 -58.03 44.54 69.51
C THR A 5 -58.33 44.00 68.11
N MET A 6 -59.35 44.56 67.43
CA MET A 6 -59.66 44.20 66.04
C MET A 6 -58.57 44.64 65.07
N ASN A 7 -58.06 45.87 65.23
CA ASN A 7 -56.99 46.40 64.38
C ASN A 7 -55.69 45.60 64.53
N LEU A 8 -55.32 45.22 65.75
CA LEU A 8 -54.13 44.41 66.00
C LEU A 8 -54.24 43.03 65.35
N LEU A 9 -55.39 42.36 65.48
CA LEU A 9 -55.63 41.07 64.81
C LEU A 9 -55.51 41.19 63.30
N ASN A 10 -56.12 42.22 62.70
CA ASN A 10 -56.07 42.42 61.25
C ASN A 10 -54.63 42.65 60.76
N MET A 11 -53.83 43.47 61.47
CA MET A 11 -52.42 43.68 61.16
C MET A 11 -51.60 42.39 61.28
N ASN A 12 -51.86 41.57 62.29
CA ASN A 12 -51.20 40.27 62.45
C ASN A 12 -51.54 39.33 61.30
N HIS A 13 -52.82 39.26 60.89
CA HIS A 13 -53.24 38.45 59.73
C HIS A 13 -52.57 38.92 58.44
N LEU A 14 -52.53 40.22 58.18
CA LEU A 14 -51.85 40.77 57.01
C LEU A 14 -50.36 40.42 56.99
N THR A 15 -49.69 40.55 58.14
CA THR A 15 -48.26 40.23 58.28
C THR A 15 -48.00 38.75 57.99
N MET A 16 -48.81 37.85 58.55
CA MET A 16 -48.70 36.42 58.30
C MET A 16 -48.92 36.06 56.82
N ASN A 17 -49.90 36.70 56.17
CA ASN A 17 -50.17 36.49 54.75
C ASN A 17 -49.00 36.93 53.88
N LEU A 18 -48.40 38.09 54.16
CA LEU A 18 -47.23 38.57 53.42
C LEU A 18 -46.03 37.64 53.60
N LEU A 19 -45.80 37.15 54.82
CA LEU A 19 -44.71 36.22 55.13
C LEU A 19 -44.88 34.89 54.39
N ASN A 20 -46.10 34.36 54.34
CA ASN A 20 -46.44 33.16 53.56
C ASN A 20 -46.21 33.35 52.05
N MET A 21 -46.64 34.50 51.50
CA MET A 21 -46.43 34.81 50.08
C MET A 21 -44.94 34.93 49.73
N ASN A 22 -44.15 35.55 50.61
CA ASN A 22 -42.70 35.65 50.45
C ASN A 22 -42.05 34.26 50.48
N LEU A 23 -42.44 33.40 51.41
CA LEU A 23 -41.92 32.02 51.49
C LEU A 23 -42.26 31.21 50.22
N LEU A 24 -43.50 31.32 49.74
CA LEU A 24 -43.92 30.66 48.49
C LEU A 24 -43.08 31.13 47.29
N THR A 25 -42.85 32.45 47.19
CA THR A 25 -42.05 33.04 46.13
C THR A 25 -40.60 32.54 46.17
N MET A 26 -40.00 32.50 47.36
CA MET A 26 -38.65 31.97 47.56
C MET A 26 -38.57 30.48 47.18
N ASN A 27 -39.54 29.67 47.59
CA ASN A 27 -39.58 28.25 47.24
C ASN A 27 -39.68 28.04 45.73
N LEU A 28 -40.51 28.82 45.03
CA LEU A 28 -40.63 28.74 43.58
C LEU A 28 -39.31 29.12 42.88
N LEU A 29 -38.63 30.17 43.35
CA LEU A 29 -37.33 30.58 42.82
C LEU A 29 -36.28 29.47 43.01
N THR A 30 -36.23 28.86 44.20
CA THR A 30 -35.33 27.73 44.47
C THR A 30 -35.62 26.54 43.55
N MET A 31 -36.88 26.18 43.37
CA MET A 31 -37.27 25.08 42.47
C MET A 31 -36.89 25.37 41.01
N ASN A 32 -37.09 26.61 40.54
CA ASN A 32 -36.70 27.01 39.19
C ASN A 32 -35.18 26.92 38.99
N LEU A 33 -34.39 27.38 39.96
CA LEU A 33 -32.93 27.28 39.89
C LEU A 33 -32.48 25.81 39.85
N LEU A 34 -33.08 24.96 40.67
CA LEU A 34 -32.76 23.53 40.73
C LEU A 34 -33.08 22.84 39.39
N ASN A 35 -34.22 23.17 38.77
CA ASN A 35 -34.60 22.67 37.46
C ASN A 35 -33.63 23.14 36.36
N MET A 36 -33.23 24.41 36.37
CA MET A 36 -32.25 24.95 35.42
C MET A 36 -30.89 24.25 35.56
N ASN A 37 -30.43 24.01 36.79
CA ASN A 37 -29.19 23.28 37.05
C ASN A 37 -29.26 21.83 36.52
N LEU A 38 -30.38 21.15 36.73
CA LEU A 38 -30.58 19.79 36.22
C LEU A 38 -30.55 19.75 34.68
N LEU A 39 -31.22 20.70 34.03
CA LEU A 39 -31.22 20.81 32.57
C LEU A 39 -29.80 21.04 32.02
N ASN A 40 -29.01 21.90 32.68
CA ASN A 40 -27.63 22.15 32.29
C ASN A 40 -26.75 20.89 32.44
N MET A 41 -26.90 20.16 33.55
CA MET A 41 -26.18 18.90 33.78
C MET A 41 -26.53 17.83 32.73
N ASN A 42 -27.81 17.74 32.36
CA ASN A 42 -28.25 16.82 31.31
C ASN A 42 -27.64 17.19 29.95
N LEU A 43 -27.61 18.48 29.60
CA LEU A 43 -26.98 18.95 28.36
C LEU A 43 -25.48 18.65 28.32
N LEU A 44 -24.77 18.90 29.42
CA LEU A 44 -23.34 18.55 29.54
C LEU A 44 -23.10 17.06 29.33
N THR A 45 -23.93 16.22 29.95
CA THR A 45 -23.85 14.75 29.81
C THR A 45 -24.06 14.31 28.36
N MET A 46 -25.08 14.86 27.69
CA MET A 46 -25.35 14.57 26.27
C MET A 46 -24.20 15.00 25.37
N ASN A 47 -23.60 16.17 25.61
CA ASN A 47 -22.44 16.64 24.86
C ASN A 47 -21.24 15.72 25.02
N LEU A 48 -20.97 15.25 26.24
CA LEU A 48 -19.87 14.31 26.51
C LEU A 48 -20.08 12.96 25.79
N LEU A 49 -21.30 12.43 25.84
CA LEU A 49 -21.65 11.19 25.11
C LEU A 49 -21.43 11.33 23.60
N ASN A 50 -21.83 12.46 23.01
CA ASN A 50 -21.64 12.72 21.59
C ASN A 50 -20.14 12.81 21.22
N MET A 51 -19.34 13.51 22.03
CA MET A 51 -17.89 13.60 21.83
C MET A 51 -17.21 12.22 21.90
N ASN A 52 -17.62 11.38 22.85
CA ASN A 52 -17.11 10.01 22.97
C ASN A 52 -17.47 9.17 21.74
N LEU A 53 -18.71 9.27 21.25
CA LEU A 53 -19.14 8.57 20.03
C LEU A 53 -18.33 9.01 18.80
N LEU A 54 -18.11 10.32 18.62
CA LEU A 54 -17.30 10.86 17.54
C LEU A 54 -15.87 10.29 17.59
N THR A 55 -15.28 10.23 18.78
CA THR A 55 -13.92 9.71 18.99
C THR A 55 -13.83 8.23 18.63
N MET A 56 -14.82 7.43 19.05
CA MET A 56 -14.90 6.00 18.72
C MET A 56 -15.05 5.77 17.21
N ASN A 57 -15.88 6.58 16.53
CA ASN A 57 -16.05 6.50 15.09
C ASN A 57 -14.74 6.81 14.34
N LEU A 58 -14.00 7.84 14.78
CA LEU A 58 -12.71 8.19 14.18
C LEU A 58 -11.67 7.06 14.36
N LEU A 59 -11.59 6.48 15.56
CA LEU A 59 -10.71 5.32 15.83
C LEU A 59 -11.04 4.13 14.91
N ASN A 60 -12.32 3.82 14.73
CA ASN A 60 -12.75 2.73 13.85
C ASN A 60 -12.36 2.98 12.38
N MET A 61 -12.56 4.22 11.89
CA MET A 61 -12.16 4.60 10.53
C MET A 61 -10.64 4.51 10.32
N ASN A 62 -9.85 4.92 11.30
CA ASN A 62 -8.39 4.78 11.26
C ASN A 62 -7.97 3.31 11.21
N LEU A 63 -8.59 2.45 12.02
CA LEU A 63 -8.32 1.02 12.00
C LEU A 63 -8.65 0.38 10.65
N LEU A 64 -9.81 0.72 10.07
CA LEU A 64 -10.21 0.25 8.73
C LEU A 64 -9.17 0.66 7.68
N THR A 65 -8.72 1.91 7.72
CA THR A 65 -7.71 2.43 6.78
C THR A 65 -6.38 1.67 6.91
N MET A 66 -5.92 1.42 8.14
CA MET A 66 -4.70 0.65 8.40
C MET A 66 -4.82 -0.80 7.90
N ASN A 67 -5.97 -1.44 8.11
CA ASN A 67 -6.22 -2.79 7.63
C ASN A 67 -6.19 -2.86 6.10
N LEU A 68 -6.78 -1.87 5.41
CA LEU A 68 -6.75 -1.79 3.95
C LEU A 68 -5.32 -1.60 3.41
N LEU A 69 -4.53 -0.73 4.05
CA LEU A 69 -3.11 -0.54 3.70
C LEU A 69 -2.30 -1.84 3.85
N ASN A 70 -2.49 -2.58 4.95
CA ASN A 70 -1.83 -3.86 5.16
C ASN A 70 -2.22 -4.90 4.10
N MET A 71 -3.50 -4.99 3.75
CA MET A 71 -3.97 -5.91 2.70
C MET A 71 -3.39 -5.55 1.33
N ASN A 72 -3.30 -4.27 1.00
CA ASN A 72 -2.67 -3.80 -0.24
C ASN A 72 -1.18 -4.15 -0.26
N LEU A 73 -0.46 -3.94 0.84
CA LEU A 73 0.96 -4.30 0.95
C LEU A 73 1.18 -5.81 0.79
N LEU A 74 0.35 -6.64 1.43
CA LEU A 74 0.40 -8.09 1.27
C LEU A 74 0.19 -8.51 -0.18
N THR A 75 -0.77 -7.89 -0.87
CA THR A 75 -1.07 -8.17 -2.28
C THR A 75 0.12 -7.80 -3.18
N MET A 76 0.75 -6.64 -2.96
CA MET A 76 1.94 -6.22 -3.69
C MET A 76 3.14 -7.13 -3.46
N ASN A 77 3.34 -7.59 -2.22
CA ASN A 77 4.40 -8.55 -1.89
C ASN A 77 4.17 -9.88 -2.61
N LEU A 78 2.93 -10.39 -2.62
CA LEU A 78 2.59 -11.62 -3.32
C LEU A 78 2.81 -11.50 -4.85
N LEU A 79 2.40 -10.37 -5.44
CA LEU A 79 2.65 -10.10 -6.87
C LEU A 79 4.16 -10.09 -7.18
N THR A 80 4.95 -9.45 -6.32
CA THR A 80 6.41 -9.38 -6.48
C THR A 80 7.05 -10.77 -6.41
N MET A 81 6.63 -11.58 -5.44
CA MET A 81 7.09 -12.97 -5.30
C MET A 81 6.73 -13.83 -6.52
N ASN A 82 5.51 -13.69 -7.04
CA ASN A 82 5.07 -14.40 -8.24
C ASN A 82 5.90 -13.99 -9.46
N LEU A 83 6.19 -12.70 -9.63
CA LEU A 83 7.02 -12.21 -10.74
C LEU A 83 8.46 -12.75 -10.65
N LEU A 84 9.05 -12.75 -9.45
CA LEU A 84 10.38 -13.32 -9.22
C LEU A 84 10.41 -14.82 -9.56
N ASN A 85 9.39 -15.58 -9.17
CA ASN A 85 9.29 -17.00 -9.48
C ASN A 85 9.17 -17.26 -10.99
N MET A 86 8.36 -16.47 -11.70
CA MET A 86 8.23 -16.54 -13.16
C MET A 86 9.56 -16.23 -13.86
N ASN A 87 10.30 -15.21 -13.39
CA ASN A 87 11.61 -14.87 -13.93
C ASN A 87 12.61 -16.00 -13.71
N LEU A 88 12.63 -16.60 -12.52
CA LEU A 88 13.51 -17.74 -12.22
C LEU A 88 13.19 -18.96 -13.11
N LEU A 89 11.91 -19.28 -13.29
CA LEU A 89 11.47 -20.35 -14.19
C LEU A 89 11.92 -20.08 -15.64
N THR A 90 11.77 -18.84 -16.10
CA THR A 90 12.19 -18.43 -17.44
C THR A 90 13.70 -18.59 -17.63
N MET A 91 14.51 -18.13 -16.66
CA MET A 91 15.96 -18.29 -16.67
C MET A 91 16.38 -19.77 -16.69
N ASN A 92 15.73 -20.60 -15.88
CA ASN A 92 16.00 -22.05 -15.87
C ASN A 92 15.69 -22.69 -17.23
N LEU A 93 14.57 -22.30 -17.85
CA LEU A 93 14.19 -22.82 -19.18
C LEU A 93 15.17 -22.37 -20.27
N LEU A 94 15.65 -21.13 -20.22
CA LEU A 94 16.67 -20.62 -21.14
C LEU A 94 18.01 -21.35 -20.96
N ASN A 95 18.46 -21.55 -19.72
CA ASN A 95 19.68 -22.31 -19.43
C ASN A 95 19.58 -23.76 -19.93
N MET A 96 18.42 -24.40 -19.74
CA MET A 96 18.18 -25.75 -20.25
C MET A 96 18.23 -25.79 -21.78
N LYS A 97 17.65 -24.80 -22.48
CA LYS A 97 17.76 -24.71 -23.95
C LYS A 97 19.21 -24.48 -24.40
N ALA A 98 19.96 -23.63 -23.71
CA ALA A 98 21.36 -23.36 -24.02
C ALA A 98 22.25 -24.60 -23.82
N SER A 99 21.98 -25.42 -22.79
CA SER A 99 22.75 -26.66 -22.55
C SER A 99 22.43 -27.79 -23.53
N HIS A 100 21.26 -27.76 -24.18
CA HIS A 100 20.87 -28.72 -25.22
C HIS A 100 21.21 -28.22 -26.63
N HIS A 101 21.68 -26.98 -26.79
CA HIS A 101 22.15 -26.49 -28.08
C HIS A 101 23.59 -26.98 -28.28
N GLU A 102 23.73 -28.09 -29.01
CA GLU A 102 25.02 -28.56 -29.49
C GLU A 102 25.63 -27.46 -30.37
N PRO A 103 26.88 -27.00 -30.12
CA PRO A 103 27.53 -26.05 -31.01
C PRO A 103 27.59 -26.66 -32.41
N PRO A 104 27.50 -25.85 -33.50
CA PRO A 104 27.63 -26.39 -34.84
C PRO A 104 28.92 -27.20 -34.90
N GLN A 105 28.80 -28.50 -35.15
CA GLN A 105 29.95 -29.34 -35.40
C GLN A 105 30.57 -28.80 -36.68
N HIS A 106 31.61 -27.97 -36.53
CA HIS A 106 32.50 -27.67 -37.64
C HIS A 106 33.17 -29.00 -37.97
N GLU A 107 32.65 -29.69 -38.98
CA GLU A 107 33.41 -30.72 -39.67
C GLU A 107 34.77 -30.09 -40.01
N PRO A 108 35.89 -30.64 -39.54
CA PRO A 108 37.18 -30.18 -39.98
C PRO A 108 37.21 -30.44 -41.48
N THR A 109 37.17 -29.37 -42.28
CA THR A 109 37.47 -29.45 -43.70
C THR A 109 38.81 -30.16 -43.81
N GLN A 110 38.77 -31.40 -44.31
CA GLN A 110 39.98 -32.11 -44.68
C GLN A 110 40.60 -31.30 -45.81
N HIS A 111 41.57 -30.45 -45.47
CA HIS A 111 42.48 -29.92 -46.47
C HIS A 111 43.26 -31.11 -47.00
N GLU A 112 42.80 -31.66 -48.13
CA GLU A 112 43.64 -32.53 -48.95
C GLU A 112 44.95 -31.79 -49.21
N PRO A 113 46.11 -32.37 -48.87
CA PRO A 113 47.38 -31.77 -49.24
C PRO A 113 47.43 -31.65 -50.76
N PRO A 114 47.95 -30.54 -51.32
CA PRO A 114 47.99 -30.35 -52.75
C PRO A 114 48.73 -31.53 -53.40
N HIS A 115 48.09 -32.15 -54.37
CA HIS A 115 48.71 -33.16 -55.22
C HIS A 115 49.85 -32.50 -55.99
N HIS A 116 51.09 -32.70 -55.52
CA HIS A 116 52.28 -32.45 -56.31
C HIS A 116 52.41 -33.58 -57.32
N GLU A 117 51.96 -33.35 -58.56
CA GLU A 117 52.34 -34.21 -59.69
C GLU A 117 53.88 -34.18 -59.83
N PRO A 118 54.55 -35.34 -59.87
CA PRO A 118 55.99 -35.37 -60.14
C PRO A 118 56.24 -34.88 -61.58
N PRO A 119 57.33 -34.11 -61.81
CA PRO A 119 57.62 -33.58 -63.14
C PRO A 119 57.79 -34.71 -64.14
N GLN A 120 57.03 -34.65 -65.23
CA GLN A 120 57.22 -35.55 -66.37
C GLN A 120 58.57 -35.24 -67.01
N HIS A 121 59.55 -36.10 -66.80
CA HIS A 121 60.79 -36.08 -67.57
C HIS A 121 60.48 -36.61 -68.98
N GLU A 122 60.35 -35.72 -69.95
CA GLU A 122 60.43 -36.10 -71.37
C GLU A 122 61.82 -36.68 -71.63
N PRO A 123 61.92 -37.88 -72.25
CA PRO A 123 63.21 -38.44 -72.62
C PRO A 123 63.84 -37.60 -73.75
N PRO A 124 65.16 -37.40 -73.74
CA PRO A 124 65.83 -36.55 -74.73
C PRO A 124 65.66 -37.13 -76.14
N HIS A 125 65.22 -36.27 -77.06
CA HIS A 125 65.21 -36.57 -78.49
C HIS A 125 66.65 -36.72 -78.98
N HIS A 126 67.00 -37.94 -79.39
CA HIS A 126 68.22 -38.19 -80.15
C HIS A 126 68.03 -37.70 -81.59
N GLU A 127 68.57 -36.52 -81.92
CA GLU A 127 68.79 -36.14 -83.31
C GLU A 127 69.97 -36.94 -83.90
N PRO A 128 69.81 -37.58 -85.08
CA PRO A 128 70.90 -38.28 -85.74
C PRO A 128 71.92 -37.31 -86.35
N PRO A 129 73.21 -37.70 -86.42
CA PRO A 129 74.29 -36.81 -86.84
C PRO A 129 74.17 -36.44 -88.31
N GLN A 130 74.19 -35.12 -88.60
CA GLN A 130 74.36 -34.62 -89.95
C GLN A 130 75.84 -34.64 -90.33
N HIS A 131 76.16 -35.47 -91.31
CA HIS A 131 77.45 -35.52 -91.98
C HIS A 131 77.70 -34.23 -92.78
N GLU A 132 78.92 -33.72 -92.59
CA GLU A 132 79.84 -33.17 -93.59
C GLU A 132 79.39 -32.00 -94.49
N GLY A 133 80.21 -30.95 -94.44
CA GLY A 133 80.27 -29.92 -95.46
C GLY A 133 81.44 -28.97 -95.22
N PHE A 134 82.63 -29.39 -95.63
CA PHE A 134 83.83 -28.55 -95.78
C PHE A 134 83.55 -27.31 -96.64
N SER A 135 84.14 -26.16 -96.29
CA SER A 135 85.20 -25.53 -97.10
C SER A 135 85.60 -24.14 -96.60
N THR A 136 86.93 -24.01 -96.42
CA THR A 136 87.84 -22.85 -96.64
C THR A 136 87.54 -21.49 -96.05
#